data_AF-G5Q0C5-F1
#
_entry.id   AF-G5Q0C5-F1
#
_cell.length_a   1.000
_cell.length_b   1.000
_cell.length_c   1.000
_cell.angle_alpha   90.00
_cell.angle_beta   90.00
_cell.angle_gamma   90.00
#
_symmetry.space_group_name_H-M   'P 1'
#
loop_
_entity.id
_entity.type
_entity.pdbx_description
1 polymer ?
#
loop_
_entity_poly.entity_id
_entity_poly.type
_entity_poly.pdbx_seq_one_letter_code
_entity_poly.pdbx_strand_id
1 'polypeptide(L)'
;MVGGAPLVVKLVEGTQGIGVVLAETRQAAESVIDAFRGLNAHILVQEYIAEAKGCDIRCLVVGNEVVAAIERCAKAGDFRSNLHRGGVASIATITPRERDIAIKAAQTLGLDVAGVDILRAAR
;
A
#
# COMPACT_ATOMS: atom_id res chain seq x y z
N MET A 1 9.05 12.43 9.37
CA MET A 1 10.19 12.26 8.44
C MET A 1 10.29 10.78 8.10
N VAL A 2 10.53 10.42 6.83
CA VAL A 2 10.49 9.03 6.32
C VAL A 2 11.77 8.21 6.52
N GLY A 3 12.60 8.51 7.53
CA GLY A 3 13.69 7.63 8.00
C GLY A 3 14.91 7.41 7.08
N GLY A 4 14.79 7.61 5.75
CA GLY A 4 15.84 7.34 4.78
C GLY A 4 15.40 6.32 3.72
N ALA A 5 16.24 6.07 2.72
CA ALA A 5 15.98 5.05 1.70
C ALA A 5 16.15 3.62 2.27
N PRO A 6 15.42 2.61 1.76
CA PRO A 6 14.52 2.65 0.58
C PRO A 6 13.15 3.30 0.84
N LEU A 7 12.63 4.03 -0.16
CA LEU A 7 11.37 4.78 -0.10
C LEU A 7 10.44 4.40 -1.26
N VAL A 8 9.13 4.44 -1.01
CA VAL A 8 8.10 4.38 -2.06
C VAL A 8 7.64 5.81 -2.37
N VAL A 9 7.82 6.23 -3.62
CA VAL A 9 7.32 7.51 -4.14
C VAL A 9 6.05 7.25 -4.94
N LYS A 10 4.96 7.91 -4.56
CA LYS A 10 3.63 7.77 -5.16
C LYS A 10 3.16 9.10 -5.73
N LEU A 11 2.74 9.10 -6.99
CA LEU A 11 1.98 10.20 -7.58
C LEU A 11 0.51 10.07 -7.19
N VAL A 12 -0.09 11.17 -6.75
CA VAL A 12 -1.50 11.21 -6.31
C VAL A 12 -2.46 11.26 -7.48
N GLU A 13 -1.99 11.73 -8.64
CA GLU A 13 -2.81 11.87 -9.84
C GLU A 13 -2.76 10.57 -10.67
N GLY A 14 -3.75 9.70 -10.46
CA GLY A 14 -3.93 8.48 -11.24
C GLY A 14 -4.70 7.36 -10.52
N THR A 15 -5.12 6.34 -11.27
CA THR A 15 -5.59 5.05 -10.75
C THR A 15 -4.70 3.92 -11.30
N GLN A 16 -4.73 2.72 -10.71
CA GLN A 16 -3.99 1.52 -11.16
C GLN A 16 -2.44 1.53 -11.05
N GLY A 17 -1.86 2.24 -10.08
CA GLY A 17 -0.42 2.09 -9.77
C GLY A 17 0.54 2.67 -10.82
N ILE A 18 0.02 3.46 -11.77
CA ILE A 18 0.81 4.39 -12.56
C ILE A 18 1.32 5.46 -11.60
N GLY A 19 2.65 5.59 -11.48
CA GLY A 19 3.26 6.57 -10.58
C GLY A 19 3.69 6.05 -9.21
N VAL A 20 3.78 4.73 -8.99
CA VAL A 20 4.37 4.14 -7.77
C VAL A 20 5.77 3.58 -8.09
N VAL A 21 6.80 4.18 -7.51
CA VAL A 21 8.22 3.86 -7.75
C VAL A 21 8.89 3.52 -6.42
N LEU A 22 9.68 2.44 -6.42
CA LEU A 22 10.60 2.14 -5.32
C LEU A 22 11.94 2.84 -5.60
N ALA A 23 12.31 3.76 -4.71
CA ALA A 23 13.60 4.43 -4.72
C ALA A 23 14.52 3.77 -3.68
N GLU A 24 15.45 2.94 -4.14
CA GLU A 24 16.38 2.20 -3.26
C GLU A 24 17.43 3.08 -2.60
N THR A 25 17.72 4.25 -3.19
CA THR A 25 18.67 5.23 -2.65
C THR A 25 18.03 6.60 -2.48
N ARG A 26 18.63 7.41 -1.62
CA ARG A 26 18.22 8.80 -1.44
C ARG A 26 18.30 9.60 -2.75
N GLN A 27 19.37 9.42 -3.51
CA GLN A 27 19.55 10.11 -4.79
C GLN A 27 18.49 9.69 -5.82
N ALA A 28 18.08 8.42 -5.82
CA ALA A 28 16.99 7.95 -6.66
C ALA A 28 15.67 8.61 -6.26
N ALA A 29 15.39 8.72 -4.95
CA ALA A 29 14.18 9.38 -4.46
C ALA A 29 14.15 10.87 -4.84
N GLU A 30 15.26 11.58 -4.65
CA GLU A 30 15.42 12.99 -5.02
C GLU A 30 15.24 13.19 -6.53
N SER A 31 15.88 12.37 -7.36
CA SER A 31 15.75 12.40 -8.83
C SER A 31 14.30 12.20 -9.29
N VAL A 32 13.59 11.25 -8.67
CA VAL A 32 12.18 10.96 -9.00
C VAL A 32 11.29 12.14 -8.60
N ILE A 33 11.49 12.71 -7.41
CA ILE A 33 10.73 13.88 -6.94
C ILE A 33 10.95 15.08 -7.87
N ASP A 34 12.20 15.35 -8.27
CA ASP A 34 12.51 16.47 -9.15
C ASP A 34 11.92 16.30 -10.55
N ALA A 35 11.93 15.08 -11.10
CA ALA A 35 11.27 14.77 -12.36
C ALA A 35 9.76 15.07 -12.32
N PHE A 36 9.10 14.82 -11.19
CA PHE A 36 7.65 15.02 -11.04
C PHE A 36 7.25 16.45 -10.62
N ARG A 37 8.16 17.24 -10.02
CA ARG A 37 7.91 18.66 -9.73
C ARG A 37 7.59 19.48 -10.97
N GLY A 38 8.20 19.15 -12.12
CA GLY A 38 7.90 19.82 -13.39
C GLY A 38 6.49 19.58 -13.94
N LEU A 39 5.76 18.62 -13.37
CA LEU A 39 4.42 18.22 -13.81
C LEU A 39 3.29 18.75 -12.90
N ASN A 40 3.61 19.58 -11.90
CA ASN A 40 2.66 20.07 -10.88
C ASN A 40 1.88 18.97 -10.15
N ALA A 41 2.41 17.74 -10.12
CA ALA A 41 1.75 16.60 -9.50
C ALA A 41 1.99 16.58 -7.97
N HIS A 42 0.97 16.18 -7.21
CA HIS A 42 1.14 15.89 -5.79
C HIS A 42 1.87 14.55 -5.59
N ILE A 43 2.83 14.53 -4.65
CA ILE A 43 3.69 13.37 -4.39
C ILE A 43 3.54 12.95 -2.92
N LEU A 44 3.34 11.66 -2.67
CA LEU A 44 3.54 11.06 -1.35
C LEU A 44 4.85 10.29 -1.34
N VAL A 45 5.63 10.52 -0.29
CA VAL A 45 6.81 9.73 0.03
C VAL A 45 6.47 8.88 1.25
N GLN A 46 6.62 7.58 1.11
CA GLN A 46 6.34 6.59 2.14
C GLN A 46 7.58 5.74 2.37
N GLU A 47 7.78 5.28 3.60
CA GLU A 47 8.74 4.23 3.89
C GLU A 47 8.41 2.94 3.13
N TYR A 48 9.44 2.24 2.67
CA TYR A 48 9.30 0.89 2.13
C TYR A 48 9.28 -0.17 3.24
N ILE A 49 8.14 -0.85 3.39
CA ILE A 49 7.97 -1.96 4.36
C ILE A 49 8.51 -3.25 3.73
N ALA A 50 9.83 -3.43 3.80
CA ALA A 50 10.52 -4.55 3.15
C ALA A 50 10.13 -5.92 3.73
N GLU A 51 9.83 -5.97 5.03
CA GLU A 51 9.41 -7.18 5.74
C GLU A 51 8.06 -7.74 5.26
N ALA A 52 7.25 -6.91 4.61
CA ALA A 52 6.01 -7.35 3.97
C ALA A 52 6.26 -8.17 2.70
N LYS A 53 7.50 -8.19 2.17
CA LYS A 53 7.94 -9.00 1.02
C LYS A 53 7.05 -8.86 -0.22
N GLY A 54 6.53 -7.66 -0.47
CA GLY A 54 5.62 -7.40 -1.58
C GLY A 54 4.24 -8.03 -1.40
N CYS A 55 3.86 -8.38 -0.18
CA CYS A 55 2.52 -8.86 0.17
C CYS A 55 1.76 -7.83 1.01
N ASP A 56 0.44 -7.78 0.83
CA ASP A 56 -0.46 -6.97 1.66
C ASP A 56 -1.76 -7.73 1.96
N ILE A 57 -2.41 -7.37 3.05
CA ILE A 57 -3.71 -7.91 3.42
C ILE A 57 -4.80 -6.94 2.98
N ARG A 58 -5.74 -7.42 2.16
CA ARG A 58 -6.93 -6.66 1.81
C ARG A 58 -8.12 -7.17 2.60
N CYS A 59 -8.63 -6.32 3.48
CA CYS A 59 -9.87 -6.54 4.22
C CYS A 59 -11.04 -5.90 3.49
N LEU A 60 -12.13 -6.64 3.29
CA LEU A 60 -13.41 -6.09 2.86
C LEU A 60 -14.26 -5.82 4.10
N VAL A 61 -14.52 -4.55 4.38
CA VAL A 61 -15.36 -4.09 5.48
C VAL A 61 -16.76 -3.79 4.94
N VAL A 62 -17.78 -4.30 5.64
CA VAL A 62 -19.20 -3.96 5.40
C VAL A 62 -19.82 -3.61 6.75
N GLY A 63 -20.26 -2.35 6.90
CA GLY A 63 -20.68 -1.80 8.17
C GLY A 63 -19.56 -1.84 9.21
N ASN A 64 -19.76 -2.66 10.25
CA ASN A 64 -18.83 -2.78 11.38
C ASN A 64 -18.06 -4.11 11.41
N GLU A 65 -18.03 -4.83 10.28
CA GLU A 65 -17.41 -6.15 10.21
C GLU A 65 -16.47 -6.29 9.00
N VAL A 66 -15.34 -6.98 9.21
CA VAL A 66 -14.53 -7.50 8.11
C VAL A 66 -15.11 -8.83 7.67
N VAL A 67 -15.84 -8.82 6.55
CA VAL A 67 -16.58 -9.97 6.01
C VAL A 67 -15.71 -10.91 5.19
N ALA A 68 -14.57 -10.42 4.68
CA ALA A 68 -13.59 -11.21 3.95
C ALA A 68 -12.20 -10.57 4.05
N ALA A 69 -11.16 -11.39 4.00
CA ALA A 69 -9.79 -10.93 3.89
C ALA A 69 -8.97 -11.84 2.97
N ILE A 70 -8.12 -11.23 2.15
CA ILE A 70 -7.17 -11.94 1.29
C ILE A 70 -5.77 -11.38 1.49
N GLU A 71 -4.76 -12.23 1.34
CA GLU A 71 -3.38 -11.80 1.18
C GLU A 71 -3.10 -11.74 -0.31
N ARG A 72 -2.56 -10.62 -0.77
CA ARG A 72 -2.13 -10.43 -2.15
C ARG A 72 -0.63 -10.34 -2.14
N CYS A 73 0.05 -11.16 -2.93
CA CYS A 73 1.50 -11.12 -3.08
C CYS A 73 1.89 -10.76 -4.50
N ALA A 74 2.87 -9.86 -4.63
CA ALA A 74 3.45 -9.48 -5.90
C ALA A 74 4.15 -10.67 -6.58
N LYS A 75 4.30 -10.58 -7.91
CA LYS A 75 5.14 -11.53 -8.65
C LYS A 75 6.61 -11.33 -8.29
N ALA A 76 7.41 -12.38 -8.48
CA ALA A 76 8.87 -12.27 -8.33
C ALA A 76 9.42 -11.11 -9.16
N GLY A 77 10.14 -10.19 -8.52
CA GLY A 77 10.72 -9.00 -9.14
C GLY A 77 9.83 -7.75 -9.15
N ASP A 78 8.59 -7.80 -8.65
CA ASP A 78 7.77 -6.61 -8.39
C ASP A 78 7.47 -6.51 -6.88
N PHE A 79 7.39 -5.30 -6.35
CA PHE A 79 6.99 -5.05 -4.95
C PHE A 79 5.50 -4.72 -4.82
N ARG A 80 4.80 -4.52 -5.94
CA ARG A 80 3.38 -4.15 -5.98
C ARG A 80 2.51 -5.41 -6.05
N SER A 81 1.71 -5.63 -5.03
CA SER A 81 0.85 -6.81 -4.84
C SER A 81 -0.47 -6.78 -5.62
N ASN A 82 -0.73 -5.74 -6.42
CA ASN A 82 -2.04 -5.57 -7.03
C ASN A 82 -2.39 -6.73 -8.00
N LEU A 83 -3.57 -7.34 -7.81
CA LEU A 83 -4.01 -8.50 -8.60
C LEU A 83 -4.08 -8.25 -10.12
N HIS A 84 -4.44 -7.03 -10.54
CA HIS A 84 -4.48 -6.65 -11.96
C HIS A 84 -3.10 -6.70 -12.64
N ARG A 85 -2.00 -6.76 -11.88
CA ARG A 85 -0.63 -6.95 -12.39
C ARG A 85 -0.13 -8.39 -12.27
N GLY A 86 -1.04 -9.31 -11.95
CA GLY A 86 -0.76 -10.73 -11.81
C GLY A 86 -0.26 -11.15 -10.42
N GLY A 87 -0.50 -10.33 -9.39
CA GLY A 87 -0.34 -10.78 -8.01
C GLY A 87 -1.22 -12.01 -7.72
N VAL A 88 -0.75 -12.88 -6.82
CA VAL A 88 -1.49 -14.08 -6.40
C VAL A 88 -2.29 -13.73 -5.15
N ALA A 89 -3.55 -14.17 -5.10
CA ALA A 89 -4.41 -14.04 -3.93
C ALA A 89 -4.52 -15.38 -3.18
N SER A 90 -4.43 -15.33 -1.86
CA SER A 90 -4.73 -16.44 -0.95
C SER A 90 -5.68 -15.96 0.15
N ILE A 91 -6.36 -16.90 0.83
CA ILE A 91 -7.20 -16.56 1.99
C ILE A 91 -6.29 -16.06 3.11
N ALA A 92 -6.61 -14.90 3.69
CA ALA A 92 -5.88 -14.37 4.83
C ALA A 92 -6.60 -14.63 6.14
N THR A 93 -5.90 -15.23 7.10
CA THR A 93 -6.27 -15.16 8.51
C THR A 93 -5.75 -13.86 9.10
N ILE A 94 -6.67 -12.99 9.51
CA ILE A 94 -6.35 -11.68 10.12
C ILE A 94 -6.40 -11.76 11.63
N THR A 95 -5.52 -11.02 12.29
CA THR A 95 -5.51 -10.87 13.75
C THR A 95 -6.66 -9.99 14.23
N PRO A 96 -7.04 -10.05 15.52
CA PRO A 96 -8.02 -9.11 16.10
C PRO A 96 -7.60 -7.64 15.89
N ARG A 97 -6.30 -7.34 16.05
CA ARG A 97 -5.77 -5.98 15.83
C ARG A 97 -5.93 -5.51 14.38
N GLU A 98 -5.66 -6.36 13.40
CA GLU A 98 -5.85 -6.03 11.97
C GLU A 98 -7.32 -5.79 11.64
N ARG A 99 -8.23 -6.60 12.22
CA ARG A 99 -9.67 -6.43 12.08
C ARG A 99 -10.12 -5.07 12.63
N ASP A 100 -9.68 -4.72 13.83
CA ASP A 100 -10.02 -3.45 14.49
C ASP A 100 -9.49 -2.25 13.70
N ILE A 101 -8.26 -2.34 13.17
CA ILE A 101 -7.68 -1.30 12.32
C ILE A 101 -8.51 -1.11 11.05
N ALA A 102 -8.91 -2.20 10.39
CA ALA A 102 -9.71 -2.12 9.17
C ALA A 102 -11.08 -1.47 9.39
N ILE A 103 -11.81 -1.91 10.43
CA ILE A 103 -13.12 -1.34 10.77
C ILE A 103 -12.96 0.15 11.14
N LYS A 104 -11.99 0.48 11.99
CA LYS A 104 -11.74 1.86 12.41
C LYS A 104 -11.39 2.76 11.22
N ALA A 105 -10.60 2.28 10.26
CA ALA A 105 -10.25 3.03 9.06
C ALA A 105 -11.50 3.35 8.21
N ALA A 106 -12.37 2.36 7.98
CA ALA A 106 -13.62 2.55 7.25
C ALA A 106 -14.56 3.56 7.95
N GLN A 107 -14.73 3.41 9.27
CA GLN A 107 -15.55 4.30 10.09
C GLN A 107 -15.01 5.73 10.14
N THR A 108 -13.69 5.90 10.23
CA THR A 108 -13.04 7.23 10.25
C THR A 108 -13.32 7.99 8.95
N LEU A 109 -13.45 7.28 7.84
CA LEU A 109 -13.78 7.86 6.54
C LEU A 109 -15.31 7.92 6.27
N GLY A 110 -16.15 7.43 7.19
CA GLY A 110 -17.60 7.40 7.04
C GLY A 110 -18.09 6.50 5.90
N LEU A 111 -17.39 5.39 5.62
CA LEU A 111 -17.71 4.47 4.52
C LEU A 111 -18.49 3.25 5.01
N ASP A 112 -19.65 2.97 4.41
CA ASP A 112 -20.44 1.76 4.70
C ASP A 112 -19.79 0.48 4.16
N VAL A 113 -19.05 0.60 3.04
CA VAL A 113 -18.31 -0.51 2.43
C VAL A 113 -16.94 0.00 2.01
N ALA A 114 -15.88 -0.69 2.43
CA ALA A 114 -14.51 -0.29 2.11
C ALA A 114 -13.58 -1.50 1.91
N GLY A 115 -12.66 -1.37 0.96
CA GLY A 115 -11.48 -2.25 0.87
C GLY A 115 -10.32 -1.58 1.59
N VAL A 116 -9.89 -2.15 2.72
CA VAL A 116 -8.76 -1.63 3.51
C VAL A 116 -7.54 -2.50 3.26
N ASP A 117 -6.49 -1.90 2.72
CA ASP A 117 -5.22 -2.57 2.42
C ASP A 117 -4.23 -2.31 3.58
N ILE A 118 -3.71 -3.37 4.19
CA ILE A 118 -2.83 -3.35 5.36
C ILE A 118 -1.48 -3.99 5.00
N LEU A 119 -0.39 -3.29 5.33
CA LEU A 119 0.96 -3.84 5.29
C LEU A 119 1.38 -4.30 6.69
N ARG A 120 1.83 -5.55 6.81
CA ARG A 120 2.39 -6.09 8.06
C ARG A 120 3.82 -5.61 8.21
N ALA A 121 4.03 -4.65 9.12
CA ALA A 121 5.34 -4.18 9.52
C ALA A 121 5.80 -4.91 10.80
N ALA A 122 7.10 -5.05 10.99
CA ALA A 122 7.69 -5.70 12.17
C ALA A 122 7.73 -4.78 13.41
N ARG A 123 7.23 -3.55 13.29
CA ARG A 123 7.34 -2.47 14.28
C ARG A 123 6.02 -1.73 14.49
#